data_AF-X8DGA8-F1
#
_entry.id   AF-X8DGA8-F1
#
_cell.length_a   1.000
_cell.length_b   1.000
_cell.length_c   1.000
_cell.angle_alpha   90.00
_cell.angle_beta   90.00
_cell.angle_gamma   90.00
#
_symmetry.space_group_name_H-M   'P 1'
#
loop_
_entity.id
_entity.type
_entity.pdbx_description
1 polymer ?
#
loop_
_entity_poly.entity_id
_entity_poly.type
_entity_poly.pdbx_seq_one_letter_code
_entity_poly.pdbx_strand_id
1 'polypeptide(L)'
;MIQRVATPKECPADVAQKFYMNPDEGQFTACLDFAWSAKDCLSIGKVTAVRATCDDTSKPNREKPVKVILNTTTNAGCGPTGGFPHAVRKFTICTETQK
;
A
#
# COMPACT_ATOMS: atom_id res chain seq x y z
N MET A 1 9.17 1.00 -2.82
CA MET A 1 9.53 -0.25 -3.50
C MET A 1 10.01 -1.23 -2.45
N ILE A 2 9.53 -2.48 -2.48
CA ILE A 2 9.96 -3.50 -1.51
C ILE A 2 10.93 -4.52 -2.11
N GLN A 3 10.81 -4.80 -3.41
CA GLN A 3 11.57 -5.84 -4.10
C GLN A 3 11.62 -5.55 -5.60
N ARG A 4 12.71 -5.96 -6.25
CA ARG A 4 12.81 -6.09 -7.71
C ARG A 4 12.85 -7.58 -8.05
N VAL A 5 12.09 -7.98 -9.07
CA VAL A 5 12.08 -9.35 -9.62
C VAL A 5 12.10 -9.28 -11.15
N ALA A 6 12.22 -10.42 -11.84
CA ALA A 6 12.15 -10.43 -13.29
C ALA A 6 10.72 -10.21 -13.78
N THR A 7 9.79 -11.08 -13.37
CA THR A 7 8.39 -11.07 -13.83
C THR A 7 7.39 -10.70 -12.73
N PRO A 8 6.19 -10.19 -13.08
CA PRO A 8 5.17 -9.83 -12.07
C PRO A 8 4.65 -10.98 -11.20
N LYS A 9 4.83 -12.23 -11.65
CA LYS A 9 4.42 -13.42 -10.92
C LYS A 9 5.30 -13.70 -9.70
N GLU A 10 6.53 -13.18 -9.70
CA GLU A 10 7.48 -13.37 -8.60
C GLU A 10 7.31 -12.36 -7.46
N CYS A 11 6.53 -11.29 -7.67
CA CYS A 11 6.17 -10.38 -6.58
C CYS A 11 5.27 -11.09 -5.55
N PRO A 12 5.42 -10.80 -4.24
CA PRO A 12 4.44 -11.21 -3.24
C PRO A 12 3.01 -10.86 -3.70
N ALA A 13 2.05 -11.74 -3.44
CA ALA A 13 0.70 -11.57 -3.97
C ALA A 13 -0.05 -10.38 -3.34
N ASP A 14 0.41 -9.89 -2.19
CA ASP A 14 -0.20 -8.84 -1.38
C ASP A 14 0.53 -7.49 -1.49
N VAL A 15 1.33 -7.28 -2.54
CA VAL A 15 1.89 -5.95 -2.85
C VAL A 15 0.80 -5.04 -3.38
N ALA A 16 0.89 -3.74 -3.08
CA ALA A 16 -0.10 -2.77 -3.52
C ALA A 16 -0.12 -2.61 -5.04
N GLN A 17 1.05 -2.55 -5.67
CA GLN A 17 1.19 -2.38 -7.12
C GLN A 17 2.38 -3.15 -7.68
N LYS A 18 2.30 -3.52 -8.96
CA LYS A 18 3.37 -4.15 -9.72
C LYS A 18 3.64 -3.30 -10.95
N PHE A 19 4.88 -2.81 -11.10
CA PHE A 19 5.29 -2.05 -12.26
C PHE A 19 6.29 -2.85 -13.06
N TYR A 20 5.91 -3.26 -14.27
CA TYR A 20 6.70 -4.11 -15.14
C TYR A 20 7.24 -3.31 -16.33
N MET A 21 8.51 -3.55 -16.66
CA MET A 21 9.12 -3.06 -17.89
C MET A 21 9.95 -4.17 -18.54
N ASN A 22 10.02 -4.13 -19.87
CA ASN A 22 10.81 -5.06 -20.67
C ASN A 22 11.66 -4.31 -21.72
N PRO A 23 12.66 -3.53 -21.28
CA PRO A 23 13.61 -2.90 -22.19
C PRO A 23 14.59 -3.94 -22.78
N ASP A 24 15.30 -3.55 -23.84
CA ASP A 24 16.31 -4.41 -24.51
C ASP A 24 17.42 -4.87 -23.55
N GLU A 25 17.71 -4.08 -22.52
CA GLU A 25 18.68 -4.37 -21.46
C GLU A 25 18.25 -5.48 -20.49
N GLY A 26 16.98 -5.91 -20.57
CA GLY A 26 16.41 -6.98 -19.76
C GLY A 26 15.20 -6.56 -18.94
N GLN A 27 14.26 -7.51 -18.79
CA GLN A 27 13.01 -7.28 -18.08
C GLN A 27 13.20 -7.07 -16.57
N PHE A 28 12.29 -6.29 -15.98
CA PHE A 28 12.13 -6.26 -14.54
C PHE A 28 10.72 -5.88 -14.11
N THR A 29 10.40 -6.26 -12.88
CA THR A 29 9.22 -5.78 -12.15
C THR A 29 9.64 -5.15 -10.83
N ALA A 30 9.15 -3.94 -10.56
CA ALA A 30 9.15 -3.36 -9.22
C ALA A 30 7.88 -3.79 -8.48
N CYS A 31 8.06 -4.48 -7.35
CA CYS A 31 6.99 -4.80 -6.42
C CYS A 31 6.87 -3.64 -5.43
N LEU A 32 5.71 -2.99 -5.40
CA LEU A 32 5.51 -1.71 -4.70
C LEU A 32 4.49 -1.86 -3.59
N ASP A 33 4.82 -1.26 -2.45
CA ASP A 33 3.86 -0.94 -1.39
C ASP A 33 3.64 0.56 -1.34
N PHE A 34 2.56 0.94 -0.67
CA PHE A 34 2.30 2.31 -0.28
C PHE A 34 3.37 2.82 0.70
N ALA A 35 3.89 4.01 0.41
CA ALA A 35 4.89 4.67 1.24
C ALA A 35 4.22 5.41 2.41
N TRP A 36 3.66 4.63 3.34
CA TRP A 36 2.96 5.09 4.54
C TRP A 36 3.81 6.03 5.38
N SER A 37 3.16 7.00 6.01
CA SER A 37 3.80 7.99 6.89
C SER A 37 2.81 8.40 7.97
N ALA A 38 3.27 8.42 9.23
CA ALA A 38 2.45 8.88 10.35
C ALA A 38 2.15 10.39 10.28
N LYS A 39 2.81 11.16 9.41
CA LYS A 39 2.66 12.63 9.32
C LYS A 39 1.59 13.07 8.32
N ASP A 40 1.43 12.32 7.24
CA ASP A 40 0.55 12.67 6.12
C ASP A 40 -0.52 11.61 5.89
N CYS A 41 -1.39 11.85 4.92
CA CYS A 41 -2.34 10.88 4.41
C CYS A 41 -1.93 10.45 3.00
N LEU A 42 -2.39 9.27 2.60
CA LEU A 42 -2.27 8.79 1.23
C LEU A 42 -3.65 8.81 0.59
N SER A 43 -3.82 9.60 -0.46
CA SER A 43 -5.02 9.52 -1.31
C SER A 43 -4.83 8.35 -2.28
N ILE A 44 -5.64 7.31 -2.08
CA ILE A 44 -5.53 6.06 -2.84
C ILE A 44 -6.67 5.99 -3.86
N GLY A 45 -6.28 6.09 -5.13
CA GLY A 45 -7.16 5.89 -6.27
C GLY A 45 -7.10 4.44 -6.79
N LYS A 46 -7.75 4.19 -7.92
CA LYS A 46 -7.73 2.87 -8.57
C LYS A 46 -6.34 2.47 -9.09
N VAL A 47 -5.58 3.44 -9.58
CA VAL A 47 -4.26 3.20 -10.23
C VAL A 47 -3.15 4.11 -9.70
N THR A 48 -3.49 5.06 -8.82
CA THR A 48 -2.54 6.02 -8.24
C THR A 48 -2.63 6.01 -6.72
N ALA A 49 -1.52 6.31 -6.07
CA ALA A 49 -1.48 6.65 -4.67
C ALA A 49 -0.59 7.88 -4.49
N VAL A 50 -1.18 8.98 -4.02
CA VAL A 50 -0.50 10.27 -3.91
C VAL A 50 -0.53 10.75 -2.47
N ARG A 51 0.55 11.40 -2.07
CA ARG A 51 0.62 12.03 -0.74
C ARG A 51 -0.30 13.24 -0.70
N ALA A 52 -1.02 13.39 0.40
CA ALA A 52 -1.93 14.51 0.64
C ALA A 52 -1.87 14.91 2.11
N THR A 53 -2.25 16.15 2.42
CA THR A 53 -2.65 16.47 3.78
C THR A 53 -3.98 15.76 4.08
N CYS A 54 -4.24 15.43 5.34
CA CYS A 54 -5.40 14.62 5.69
C CYS A 54 -6.73 15.36 5.55
N ASP A 55 -6.69 16.68 5.65
CA ASP A 55 -7.80 17.62 5.49
C ASP A 55 -7.98 18.11 4.04
N ASP A 56 -7.16 17.67 3.08
CA ASP A 56 -7.31 18.05 1.67
C ASP A 56 -8.54 17.38 1.03
N THR A 57 -9.69 18.01 1.20
CA THR A 57 -10.98 17.53 0.68
C THR A 57 -11.04 17.43 -0.85
N SER A 58 -10.06 18.01 -1.58
CA SER A 58 -9.96 17.86 -3.03
C SER A 58 -9.47 16.49 -3.48
N LYS A 59 -8.84 15.71 -2.59
CA LYS A 59 -8.28 14.38 -2.88
C LYS A 59 -9.21 13.29 -2.38
N PRO A 60 -9.70 12.36 -3.20
CA PRO A 60 -10.58 11.30 -2.71
C PRO A 60 -9.83 10.29 -1.83
N ASN A 61 -10.57 9.51 -1.03
CA ASN A 61 -10.09 8.28 -0.36
C ASN A 61 -8.74 8.46 0.37
N ARG A 62 -8.67 9.46 1.24
CA ARG A 62 -7.46 9.77 2.02
C ARG A 62 -7.38 8.82 3.19
N GLU A 63 -6.31 8.04 3.26
CA GLU A 63 -6.07 7.08 4.32
C GLU A 63 -4.94 7.56 5.23
N LYS A 64 -5.25 7.73 6.53
CA LYS A 64 -4.27 8.03 7.56
C LYS A 64 -3.78 6.72 8.19
N PRO A 65 -2.50 6.35 8.09
CA PRO A 65 -1.99 5.21 8.84
C PRO A 65 -1.89 5.55 10.33
N VAL A 66 -2.48 4.71 11.17
CA VAL A 66 -2.53 4.92 12.63
C VAL A 66 -1.75 3.87 13.42
N LYS A 67 -1.63 2.64 12.89
CA LYS A 67 -0.96 1.53 13.58
C LYS A 67 -0.51 0.46 12.60
N VAL A 68 0.53 -0.27 12.96
CA VAL A 68 0.90 -1.53 12.31
C VAL A 68 0.64 -2.70 13.27
N ILE A 69 -0.01 -3.74 12.78
CA ILE A 69 -0.17 -5.01 13.50
C ILE A 69 0.68 -6.04 12.78
N LEU A 70 1.56 -6.73 13.53
CA LEU A 70 2.42 -7.78 13.00
C LEU A 70 1.79 -9.15 13.26
N ASN A 71 2.27 -10.17 12.55
CA ASN A 71 1.84 -11.56 12.65
C ASN A 71 0.33 -11.76 12.44
N THR A 72 -0.28 -10.97 11.56
CA THR A 72 -1.70 -11.05 11.20
C THR A 72 -1.89 -11.18 9.70
N THR A 73 -2.97 -11.83 9.29
CA THR A 73 -3.38 -11.92 7.88
C THR A 73 -4.64 -11.12 7.56
N THR A 74 -5.24 -10.47 8.57
CA THR A 74 -6.50 -9.74 8.46
C THR A 74 -6.40 -8.35 9.10
N ASN A 75 -7.41 -7.52 8.87
CA ASN A 75 -7.58 -6.21 9.48
C ASN A 75 -8.48 -6.21 10.74
N ALA A 76 -8.89 -7.38 11.24
CA ALA A 76 -9.78 -7.47 12.40
C ALA A 76 -9.23 -6.76 13.65
N GLY A 77 -7.91 -6.75 13.83
CA GLY A 77 -7.25 -6.06 14.93
C GLY A 77 -7.24 -4.52 14.83
N CYS A 78 -7.71 -3.95 13.71
CA CYS A 78 -7.83 -2.50 13.52
C CYS A 78 -9.15 -1.95 14.12
N GLY A 79 -10.07 -2.79 14.60
CA GLY A 79 -11.33 -2.34 15.17
C GLY A 79 -12.25 -1.71 14.11
N PRO A 80 -12.98 -0.61 14.41
CA PRO A 80 -13.85 0.04 13.42
C PRO A 80 -13.05 0.79 12.34
N THR A 81 -11.75 1.00 12.58
CA THR A 81 -10.87 1.61 11.58
C THR A 81 -10.57 0.62 10.48
N GLY A 82 -10.45 1.13 9.26
CA GLY A 82 -10.08 0.34 8.11
C GLY A 82 -8.66 -0.21 8.24
N GLY A 83 -8.23 -0.95 7.23
CA GLY A 83 -6.85 -1.39 7.17
C GLY A 83 -6.53 -2.15 5.91
N PHE A 84 -5.24 -2.14 5.59
CA PHE A 84 -4.66 -2.77 4.41
C PHE A 84 -3.88 -4.01 4.87
N PRO A 85 -4.48 -5.21 4.79
CA PRO A 85 -3.80 -6.44 5.17
C PRO A 85 -2.80 -6.88 4.10
N HIS A 86 -1.58 -7.17 4.55
CA HIS A 86 -0.54 -7.83 3.78
C HIS A 86 -0.42 -9.28 4.28
N ALA A 87 -1.36 -10.12 3.85
CA ALA A 87 -1.56 -11.46 4.39
C ALA A 87 -0.39 -12.43 4.15
N VAL A 88 0.32 -12.29 3.02
CA VAL A 88 1.48 -13.14 2.70
C VAL A 88 2.66 -12.77 3.60
N ARG A 89 2.86 -11.47 3.82
CA ARG A 89 3.96 -10.93 4.63
C ARG A 89 3.63 -10.76 6.12
N LYS A 90 2.41 -11.15 6.51
CA LYS A 90 1.88 -11.24 7.87
C LYS A 90 1.91 -9.92 8.66
N PHE A 91 1.44 -8.83 8.04
CA PHE A 91 1.19 -7.59 8.77
C PHE A 91 -0.02 -6.85 8.20
N THR A 92 -0.60 -5.95 8.99
CA THR A 92 -1.68 -5.05 8.55
C THR A 92 -1.35 -3.63 8.93
N ILE A 93 -1.54 -2.70 7.99
CA ILE A 93 -1.53 -1.27 8.27
C ILE A 93 -2.97 -0.85 8.58
N CYS A 94 -3.24 -0.47 9.82
CA CYS A 94 -4.54 0.09 10.21
C CYS A 94 -4.61 1.55 9.77
N THR A 95 -5.73 1.92 9.17
CA THR A 95 -5.93 3.27 8.62
C THR A 95 -7.27 3.86 9.01
N GLU A 96 -7.30 5.17 9.11
CA GLU A 96 -8.53 5.95 9.22
C GLU A 96 -8.79 6.68 7.91
N THR A 97 -9.93 6.40 7.30
CA THR A 97 -10.40 7.14 6.13
C THR A 97 -10.82 8.55 6.55
N GLN A 98 -10.21 9.57 5.95
CA GLN A 98 -10.52 10.96 6.21
C GLN A 98 -11.70 11.42 5.34
N LYS A 99 -12.60 12.21 5.93
CA LYS A 99 -13.76 12.82 5.26
C LYS A 99 -13.36 14.13 4.61
#